data_AF-A0A1M6PL17-F1
#
_entry.id   AF-A0A1M6PL17-F1
#
_cell.length_a   1.000
_cell.length_b   1.000
_cell.length_c   1.000
_cell.angle_alpha   90.00
_cell.angle_beta   90.00
_cell.angle_gamma   90.00
#
_symmetry.space_group_name_H-M   'P 1'
#
loop_
_entity.id
_entity.type
_entity.pdbx_description
1 polymer ?
#
loop_
_entity_poly.entity_id
_entity_poly.type
_entity_poly.pdbx_seq_one_letter_code
_entity_poly.pdbx_strand_id
1 'polypeptide(L)'
;MKQRVVTVDLKNRKHHESLILDIGELEGNGVVSLKLDFNNSINTINKYINEGKIEESEKAIERYKDSFAACSDKEVHHQFVQLKNISNSIYNIEKNLDTYNIEAYRVIRQSHKFLVEYMREHDISAYTVEYLTSVQKSEKYMDDFDFKMVLEKLMCNINMESQYAYLYDVVDFIKKGNIHFSMEPQALEVFQRLSNIVEQYNGELIKKYNNNSARISLVKKLVTYGCGKLIEEGTFKIYIKSLKDHYNEEDMDQLRRDFEELFVLYKMNSADSFEEFYYNLYIMAEKYAPDFMALNEYYKKYVAKNMYKNGKKSYDKNSFCKIVSQNVESVEFNTDFTVLYL
;
A
#
# COMPACT_ATOMS: atom_id res chain seq x y z
N MET A 1 50.90 23.86 5.19
CA MET A 1 49.81 22.98 4.72
C MET A 1 48.48 23.68 4.97
N LYS A 2 47.56 23.74 3.99
CA LYS A 2 46.19 24.23 4.24
C LYS A 2 45.43 23.11 4.95
N GLN A 3 44.95 23.34 6.17
CA GLN A 3 43.98 22.45 6.80
C GLN A 3 42.76 22.34 5.89
N ARG A 4 42.43 21.12 5.48
CA ARG A 4 41.20 20.80 4.75
C ARG A 4 40.37 19.99 5.71
N VAL A 5 39.24 20.55 6.15
CA VAL A 5 38.37 19.94 7.16
C VAL A 5 36.99 19.80 6.56
N VAL A 6 36.41 18.60 6.66
CA VAL A 6 35.00 18.36 6.33
C VAL A 6 34.24 18.27 7.63
N THR A 7 33.23 19.11 7.77
CA THR A 7 32.29 19.06 8.90
C THR A 7 31.00 18.47 8.40
N VAL A 8 30.58 17.35 8.98
CA VAL A 8 29.28 16.75 8.70
C VAL A 8 28.31 17.15 9.79
N ASP A 9 27.37 18.02 9.41
CA ASP A 9 26.29 18.46 10.28
C ASP A 9 25.21 17.37 10.34
N LEU A 10 25.19 16.62 11.44
CA LEU A 10 24.15 15.65 11.72
C LEU A 10 22.94 16.42 12.28
N LYS A 11 21.98 16.74 11.41
CA LYS A 11 20.75 17.48 11.77
C LYS A 11 20.17 17.00 13.11
N ASN A 12 19.75 17.95 13.95
CA ASN A 12 19.14 17.79 15.28
C ASN A 12 20.07 17.49 16.48
N ARG A 13 21.37 17.79 16.39
CA ARG A 13 22.28 17.75 17.54
C ARG A 13 22.91 19.13 17.80
N LYS A 14 23.30 19.40 19.05
CA LYS A 14 24.02 20.64 19.40
C LYS A 14 25.38 20.64 18.68
N HIS A 15 25.84 21.81 18.24
CA HIS A 15 27.03 22.01 17.37
C HIS A 15 28.34 21.31 17.81
N HIS A 16 28.45 20.88 19.06
CA HIS A 16 29.62 20.16 19.60
C HIS A 16 29.61 18.64 19.32
N GLU A 17 28.57 18.11 18.67
CA GLU A 17 28.49 16.70 18.26
C GLU A 17 28.69 16.50 16.76
N SER A 18 29.10 17.54 16.02
CA SER A 18 29.45 17.42 14.60
C SER A 18 30.67 16.50 14.42
N LEU A 19 30.62 15.64 13.42
CA LEU A 19 31.80 14.88 13.01
C LEU A 19 32.73 15.81 12.24
N ILE A 20 33.90 16.07 12.82
CA ILE A 20 34.97 16.86 12.20
C ILE A 20 36.00 15.86 11.66
N LEU A 21 36.14 15.80 10.34
CA LEU A 21 37.12 14.96 9.68
C LEU A 21 38.25 15.86 9.14
N ASP A 22 39.46 15.66 9.66
CA ASP A 22 40.66 16.25 9.06
C ASP A 22 41.04 15.41 7.83
N ILE A 23 41.00 16.06 6.67
CA ILE A 23 41.32 15.44 5.37
C ILE A 23 42.58 16.07 4.76
N GLY A 24 43.42 16.70 5.59
CA GLY A 24 44.63 17.40 5.17
C GLY A 24 45.67 16.52 4.48
N GLU A 25 45.65 15.21 4.74
CA GLU A 25 46.56 14.22 4.14
C GLU A 25 46.02 13.59 2.84
N LEU A 26 44.79 13.90 2.42
CA LEU A 26 44.26 13.38 1.16
C LEU A 26 44.87 14.11 -0.04
N GLU A 27 45.62 13.37 -0.85
CA GLU A 27 46.18 13.86 -2.11
C GLU A 27 45.17 13.76 -3.27
N GLY A 28 45.20 14.74 -4.18
CA GLY A 28 44.37 14.74 -5.41
C GLY A 28 42.86 14.97 -5.20
N ASN A 29 42.03 14.31 -6.03
CA ASN A 29 40.56 14.34 -6.00
C ASN A 29 39.96 13.24 -5.10
N GLY A 30 40.65 12.86 -4.01
CA GLY A 30 40.22 11.78 -3.13
C GLY A 30 38.79 11.98 -2.61
N VAL A 31 37.98 10.92 -2.65
CA VAL A 31 36.60 10.92 -2.15
C VAL A 31 36.58 10.39 -0.73
N VAL A 32 35.89 11.10 0.17
CA VAL A 32 35.58 10.63 1.52
C VAL A 32 34.14 10.17 1.56
N SER A 33 33.94 8.86 1.79
CA SER A 33 32.62 8.25 1.92
C SER A 33 32.36 7.89 3.38
N LEU A 34 31.30 8.45 3.96
CA LEU A 34 30.81 8.06 5.28
C LEU A 34 29.80 6.93 5.14
N LYS A 35 30.18 5.73 5.58
CA LYS A 35 29.25 4.60 5.67
C LYS A 35 28.58 4.63 7.04
N LEU A 36 27.28 4.87 7.07
CA LEU A 36 26.48 4.73 8.29
C LEU A 36 26.27 3.23 8.56
N ASP A 37 26.59 2.78 9.76
CA ASP A 37 26.29 1.43 10.22
C ASP A 37 24.88 1.39 10.82
N PHE A 38 23.99 0.69 10.13
CA PHE A 38 22.58 0.53 10.52
C PHE A 38 22.32 -0.74 11.32
N ASN A 39 23.32 -1.60 11.53
CA ASN A 39 23.14 -2.88 12.21
C ASN A 39 22.64 -2.71 13.64
N ASN A 40 23.10 -1.67 14.34
CA ASN A 40 22.60 -1.36 15.69
C ASN A 40 21.11 -1.01 15.70
N SER A 41 20.62 -0.29 14.68
CA SER A 41 19.20 0.02 14.54
C SER A 41 18.37 -1.23 14.26
N ILE A 42 18.83 -2.09 13.33
CA ILE A 42 18.21 -3.39 13.03
C ILE A 42 18.13 -4.25 14.30
N ASN A 43 19.26 -4.41 15.00
CA ASN A 43 19.34 -5.21 16.23
C ASN A 43 18.43 -4.66 17.33
N THR A 44 18.29 -3.34 17.43
CA THR A 44 17.40 -2.71 18.42
C THR A 44 15.94 -3.02 18.12
N ILE A 45 15.50 -2.88 16.86
CA ILE A 45 14.12 -3.20 16.46
C ILE A 45 13.85 -4.69 16.68
N ASN A 46 14.75 -5.55 16.22
CA ASN A 46 14.67 -7.00 16.40
C ASN A 46 14.54 -7.38 17.88
N LYS A 47 15.40 -6.81 18.74
CA LYS A 47 15.34 -7.03 20.18
C LYS A 47 13.98 -6.66 20.77
N TYR A 48 13.40 -5.52 20.40
CA TYR A 48 12.09 -5.11 20.92
C TYR A 48 10.97 -6.07 20.50
N ILE A 49 10.99 -6.54 19.24
CA ILE A 49 10.04 -7.56 18.77
C ILE A 49 10.18 -8.84 19.60
N ASN A 50 11.40 -9.31 19.83
CA ASN A 50 11.65 -10.54 20.59
C ASN A 50 11.31 -10.44 22.08
N GLU A 51 11.38 -9.23 22.65
CA GLU A 51 11.01 -8.96 24.04
C GLU A 51 9.51 -8.67 24.22
N GLY A 52 8.69 -8.74 23.17
CA GLY A 52 7.27 -8.38 23.22
C GLY A 52 7.01 -6.88 23.41
N LYS A 53 8.01 -6.04 23.18
CA LYS A 53 7.97 -4.58 23.34
C LYS A 53 7.57 -3.92 22.02
N ILE A 54 6.37 -4.24 21.55
CA ILE A 54 5.91 -3.89 20.20
C ILE A 54 5.70 -2.37 20.05
N GLU A 55 5.28 -1.67 21.10
CA GLU A 55 5.20 -0.21 21.05
C GLU A 55 6.59 0.45 20.93
N GLU A 56 7.61 -0.13 21.57
CA GLU A 56 8.99 0.32 21.47
C GLU A 56 9.61 -0.01 20.11
N SER A 57 9.26 -1.15 19.49
CA SER A 57 9.68 -1.44 18.11
C SER A 57 9.09 -0.44 17.12
N GLU A 58 7.80 -0.09 17.25
CA GLU A 58 7.16 0.94 16.42
C GLU A 58 7.83 2.32 16.57
N LYS A 59 8.10 2.74 17.81
CA LYS A 59 8.84 3.99 18.08
C LYS A 59 10.24 3.97 17.47
N ALA A 60 10.93 2.83 17.52
CA ALA A 60 12.24 2.67 16.92
C ALA A 60 12.19 2.72 15.38
N ILE A 61 11.22 2.04 14.77
CA ILE A 61 10.99 2.08 13.31
C ILE A 61 10.74 3.51 12.86
N GLU A 62 9.83 4.23 13.52
CA GLU A 62 9.51 5.62 13.20
C GLU A 62 10.73 6.54 13.36
N ARG A 63 11.53 6.33 14.41
CA ARG A 63 12.78 7.07 14.63
C ARG A 63 13.80 6.87 13.50
N TYR A 64 13.88 5.67 12.92
CA TYR A 64 14.91 5.34 11.94
C TYR A 64 14.47 5.42 10.48
N LYS A 65 13.15 5.50 10.20
CA LYS A 65 12.60 5.37 8.83
C LYS A 65 13.26 6.28 7.79
N ASP A 66 13.53 7.54 8.14
CA ASP A 66 14.10 8.51 7.20
C ASP A 66 15.56 8.17 6.87
N SER A 67 16.27 7.59 7.85
CA SER A 67 17.65 7.16 7.65
C SER A 67 17.74 5.92 6.76
N PHE A 68 16.78 4.99 6.90
CA PHE A 68 16.68 3.81 6.02
C PHE A 68 16.15 4.13 4.63
N ALA A 69 15.40 5.22 4.44
CA ALA A 69 14.97 5.69 3.12
C ALA A 69 16.16 6.10 2.22
N ALA A 70 17.25 6.58 2.83
CA ALA A 70 18.50 6.93 2.15
C ALA A 70 19.55 5.80 2.15
N CYS A 71 19.22 4.62 2.68
CA CYS A 71 20.15 3.49 2.76
C CYS A 71 20.36 2.88 1.37
N SER A 72 21.60 2.90 0.88
CA SER A 72 21.98 2.25 -0.39
C SER A 72 22.31 0.76 -0.24
N ASP A 73 22.48 0.28 1.00
CA ASP A 73 22.70 -1.13 1.30
C ASP A 73 21.35 -1.87 1.23
N LYS A 74 21.17 -2.64 0.15
CA LYS A 74 19.91 -3.32 -0.16
C LYS A 74 19.55 -4.39 0.87
N GLU A 75 20.56 -5.09 1.40
CA GLU A 75 20.34 -6.17 2.36
C GLU A 75 19.84 -5.58 3.68
N VAL A 76 20.52 -4.55 4.17
CA VAL A 76 20.16 -3.87 5.42
C VAL A 76 18.81 -3.15 5.30
N HIS A 77 18.54 -2.51 4.15
CA HIS A 77 17.22 -1.92 3.88
C HIS A 77 16.13 -2.99 3.84
N HIS A 78 16.37 -4.14 3.22
CA HIS A 78 15.44 -5.25 3.16
C HIS A 78 15.11 -5.77 4.57
N GLN A 79 16.12 -5.99 5.41
CA GLN A 79 15.93 -6.40 6.81
C GLN A 79 15.08 -5.39 7.60
N PHE A 80 15.30 -4.09 7.41
CA PHE A 80 14.48 -3.06 8.06
C PHE A 80 13.01 -3.14 7.64
N VAL A 81 12.75 -3.27 6.33
CA VAL A 81 11.38 -3.40 5.80
C VAL A 81 10.69 -4.65 6.35
N GLN A 82 11.42 -5.77 6.45
CA GLN A 82 10.91 -7.01 7.04
C GLN A 82 10.51 -6.80 8.50
N LEU A 83 11.43 -6.29 9.33
CA LEU A 83 11.16 -6.03 10.75
C LEU A 83 10.00 -5.04 10.95
N LYS A 84 9.93 -4.02 10.10
CA LYS A 84 8.82 -3.06 10.10
C LYS A 84 7.49 -3.76 9.82
N ASN A 85 7.41 -4.61 8.81
CA ASN A 85 6.17 -5.29 8.46
C ASN A 85 5.73 -6.28 9.55
N ILE A 86 6.68 -7.03 10.14
CA ILE A 86 6.42 -7.92 11.28
C ILE A 86 5.88 -7.12 12.48
N SER A 87 6.58 -6.06 12.89
CA SER A 87 6.18 -5.19 14.00
C SER A 87 4.76 -4.64 13.79
N ASN A 88 4.49 -4.09 12.61
CA ASN A 88 3.18 -3.58 12.25
C ASN A 88 2.09 -4.64 12.33
N SER A 89 2.35 -5.86 11.83
CA SER A 89 1.37 -6.95 11.84
C SER A 89 1.07 -7.44 13.26
N ILE A 90 2.09 -7.58 14.12
CA ILE A 90 1.88 -7.94 15.52
C ILE A 90 1.08 -6.85 16.22
N TYR A 91 1.50 -5.58 16.10
CA TYR A 91 0.80 -4.44 16.68
C TYR A 91 -0.68 -4.38 16.26
N ASN A 92 -0.95 -4.57 14.97
CA ASN A 92 -2.30 -4.56 14.42
C ASN A 92 -3.16 -5.69 14.99
N ILE A 93 -2.59 -6.88 15.22
CA ILE A 93 -3.31 -7.96 15.89
C ILE A 93 -3.63 -7.52 17.32
N GLU A 94 -2.61 -7.22 18.12
CA GLU A 94 -2.76 -6.93 19.54
C GLU A 94 -3.76 -5.80 19.82
N LYS A 95 -3.70 -4.72 19.03
CA LYS A 95 -4.59 -3.57 19.16
C LYS A 95 -6.05 -3.89 18.89
N ASN A 96 -6.34 -4.88 18.06
CA ASN A 96 -7.69 -5.17 17.57
C ASN A 96 -8.34 -6.40 18.21
N LEU A 97 -7.61 -7.20 19.02
CA LEU A 97 -8.13 -8.43 19.63
C LEU A 97 -9.40 -8.22 20.47
N ASP A 98 -9.53 -7.08 21.14
CA ASP A 98 -10.70 -6.75 21.96
C ASP A 98 -11.82 -6.03 21.17
N THR A 99 -11.62 -5.77 19.88
CA THR A 99 -12.60 -5.10 19.04
C THR A 99 -13.37 -6.12 18.20
N TYR A 100 -14.69 -6.10 18.28
CA TYR A 100 -15.54 -7.13 17.67
C TYR A 100 -16.43 -6.57 16.54
N ASN A 101 -15.81 -6.33 15.38
CA ASN A 101 -16.46 -5.86 14.15
C ASN A 101 -15.70 -6.35 12.90
N ILE A 102 -16.25 -6.09 11.71
CA ILE A 102 -15.66 -6.56 10.44
C ILE A 102 -14.30 -5.92 10.17
N GLU A 103 -14.07 -4.67 10.59
CA GLU A 103 -12.82 -3.95 10.38
C GLU A 103 -11.67 -4.58 11.18
N ALA A 104 -11.91 -4.86 12.46
CA ALA A 104 -10.96 -5.55 13.32
C ALA A 104 -10.65 -6.95 12.75
N TYR A 105 -11.69 -7.71 12.38
CA TYR A 105 -11.51 -9.01 11.73
C TYR A 105 -10.67 -8.91 10.44
N ARG A 106 -10.94 -7.92 9.60
CA ARG A 106 -10.18 -7.67 8.36
C ARG A 106 -8.70 -7.39 8.65
N VAL A 107 -8.41 -6.49 9.58
CA VAL A 107 -7.05 -6.09 9.96
C VAL A 107 -6.29 -7.28 10.56
N ILE A 108 -6.93 -8.03 11.46
CA ILE A 108 -6.35 -9.23 12.09
C ILE A 108 -6.07 -10.30 11.04
N ARG A 109 -7.04 -10.62 10.17
CA ARG A 109 -6.89 -11.64 9.11
C ARG A 109 -5.77 -11.29 8.13
N GLN A 110 -5.66 -10.03 7.71
CA GLN A 110 -4.59 -9.57 6.83
C GLN A 110 -3.22 -9.70 7.49
N SER A 111 -3.12 -9.27 8.75
CA SER A 111 -1.88 -9.36 9.53
C SER A 111 -1.47 -10.81 9.77
N HIS A 112 -2.43 -11.67 10.15
CA HIS A 112 -2.23 -13.11 10.28
C HIS A 112 -1.72 -13.74 8.98
N LYS A 113 -2.36 -13.44 7.85
CA LYS A 113 -1.95 -13.97 6.55
C LYS A 113 -0.51 -13.58 6.21
N PHE A 114 -0.17 -12.30 6.36
CA PHE A 114 1.18 -11.80 6.11
C PHE A 114 2.20 -12.55 6.97
N LEU A 115 1.93 -12.67 8.27
CA LEU A 115 2.79 -13.40 9.18
C LEU A 115 2.95 -14.84 8.63
N VAL A 116 1.87 -15.61 8.48
CA VAL A 116 1.94 -17.04 8.09
C VAL A 116 2.69 -17.24 6.78
N GLU A 117 2.51 -16.37 5.78
CA GLU A 117 3.27 -16.41 4.53
C GLU A 117 4.77 -16.14 4.78
N TYR A 118 5.08 -15.11 5.56
CA TYR A 118 6.46 -14.78 5.94
C TYR A 118 7.17 -15.96 6.65
N MET A 119 6.46 -16.66 7.54
CA MET A 119 6.96 -17.85 8.23
C MET A 119 7.33 -19.00 7.30
N ARG A 120 6.62 -19.14 6.17
CA ARG A 120 6.86 -20.21 5.20
C ARG A 120 8.07 -19.92 4.32
N GLU A 121 8.34 -18.64 4.08
CA GLU A 121 9.35 -18.18 3.13
C GLU A 121 10.69 -17.83 3.80
N HIS A 122 10.71 -17.61 5.12
CA HIS A 122 11.89 -17.14 5.84
C HIS A 122 12.18 -17.95 7.11
N ASP A 123 13.46 -18.06 7.45
CA ASP A 123 13.88 -18.55 8.77
C ASP A 123 13.54 -17.50 9.84
N ILE A 124 12.49 -17.77 10.61
CA ILE A 124 12.03 -16.91 11.70
C ILE A 124 12.51 -17.37 13.07
N SER A 125 13.51 -18.28 13.16
CA SER A 125 13.99 -18.83 14.42
C SER A 125 14.33 -17.75 15.46
N ALA A 126 14.84 -16.60 15.03
CA ALA A 126 15.14 -15.45 15.88
C ALA A 126 13.90 -14.75 16.49
N TYR A 127 12.70 -14.95 15.94
CA TYR A 127 11.48 -14.19 16.26
C TYR A 127 10.35 -15.07 16.83
N THR A 128 10.64 -16.33 17.14
CA THR A 128 9.63 -17.41 17.21
C THR A 128 8.54 -17.18 18.25
N VAL A 129 8.83 -16.65 19.45
CA VAL A 129 7.84 -16.63 20.54
C VAL A 129 6.69 -15.66 20.29
N GLU A 130 7.00 -14.37 20.05
CA GLU A 130 5.95 -13.35 19.88
C GLU A 130 5.21 -13.50 18.57
N TYR A 131 5.95 -13.89 17.54
CA TYR A 131 5.38 -14.25 16.26
C TYR A 131 4.32 -15.38 16.44
N LEU A 132 4.69 -16.50 17.07
CA LEU A 132 3.79 -17.65 17.22
C LEU A 132 2.60 -17.31 18.13
N THR A 133 2.85 -16.56 19.19
CA THR A 133 1.81 -16.09 20.12
C THR A 133 0.79 -15.23 19.39
N SER A 134 1.23 -14.30 18.54
CA SER A 134 0.36 -13.44 17.75
C SER A 134 -0.46 -14.22 16.72
N VAL A 135 0.17 -15.18 16.04
CA VAL A 135 -0.53 -16.09 15.11
C VAL A 135 -1.62 -16.87 15.85
N GLN A 136 -1.31 -17.52 16.98
CA GLN A 136 -2.28 -18.28 17.77
C GLN A 136 -3.43 -17.40 18.29
N LYS A 137 -3.13 -16.20 18.79
CA LYS A 137 -4.17 -15.24 19.23
C LYS A 137 -5.08 -14.86 18.07
N SER A 138 -4.52 -14.60 16.89
CA SER A 138 -5.30 -14.24 15.70
C SER A 138 -6.14 -15.40 15.17
N GLU A 139 -5.63 -16.64 15.17
CA GLU A 139 -6.38 -17.85 14.81
C GLU A 139 -7.58 -18.01 15.74
N LYS A 140 -7.33 -17.99 17.05
CA LYS A 140 -8.39 -18.07 18.05
C LYS A 140 -9.43 -16.97 17.87
N TYR A 141 -9.02 -15.72 17.67
CA TYR A 141 -9.94 -14.61 17.42
C TYR A 141 -10.82 -14.88 16.19
N MET A 142 -10.24 -15.40 15.10
CA MET A 142 -10.97 -15.67 13.87
C MET A 142 -11.94 -16.87 14.01
N ASP A 143 -11.53 -17.90 14.76
CA ASP A 143 -12.36 -19.07 15.06
C ASP A 143 -13.53 -18.71 15.99
N ASP A 144 -13.26 -17.88 17.00
CA ASP A 144 -14.25 -17.39 17.96
C ASP A 144 -15.11 -16.24 17.39
N PHE A 145 -14.94 -15.85 16.12
CA PHE A 145 -15.65 -14.71 15.53
C PHE A 145 -17.08 -15.05 15.10
N ASP A 146 -18.05 -14.51 15.83
CA ASP A 146 -19.49 -14.64 15.61
C ASP A 146 -19.92 -13.72 14.47
N PHE A 147 -19.75 -14.24 13.25
CA PHE A 147 -20.23 -13.60 12.04
C PHE A 147 -21.73 -13.33 12.06
N LYS A 148 -22.54 -14.20 12.67
CA LYS A 148 -23.98 -14.02 12.69
C LYS A 148 -24.34 -12.74 13.44
N MET A 149 -23.86 -12.59 14.67
CA MET A 149 -24.12 -11.39 15.48
C MET A 149 -23.66 -10.12 14.75
N VAL A 150 -22.45 -10.14 14.18
CA VAL A 150 -21.89 -8.95 13.52
C VAL A 150 -22.68 -8.60 12.25
N LEU A 151 -23.04 -9.58 11.43
CA LEU A 151 -23.82 -9.36 10.21
C LEU A 151 -25.26 -8.93 10.51
N GLU A 152 -25.90 -9.47 11.56
CA GLU A 152 -27.23 -9.04 11.99
C GLU A 152 -27.23 -7.57 12.45
N LYS A 153 -26.20 -7.14 13.20
CA LYS A 153 -26.01 -5.74 13.58
C LYS A 153 -25.87 -4.84 12.36
N LEU A 154 -25.14 -5.27 11.33
CA LEU A 154 -25.03 -4.55 10.07
C LEU A 154 -26.39 -4.47 9.36
N MET A 155 -27.15 -5.57 9.35
CA MET A 155 -28.48 -5.62 8.74
C MET A 155 -29.50 -4.68 9.40
N CYS A 156 -29.44 -4.48 10.71
CA CYS A 156 -30.36 -3.56 11.40
C CYS A 156 -30.12 -2.08 11.03
N ASN A 157 -28.96 -1.73 10.49
CA ASN A 157 -28.57 -0.36 10.22
C ASN A 157 -28.74 0.09 8.75
N ILE A 158 -29.15 -0.81 7.85
CA ILE A 158 -29.20 -0.62 6.38
C ILE A 158 -30.04 0.59 5.90
N ASN A 159 -30.87 1.19 6.76
CA ASN A 159 -31.83 2.25 6.39
C ASN A 159 -31.20 3.59 5.94
N MET A 160 -29.87 3.73 5.90
CA MET A 160 -29.21 4.95 5.43
C MET A 160 -28.47 4.72 4.10
N GLU A 161 -28.81 5.50 3.07
CA GLU A 161 -28.17 5.44 1.74
C GLU A 161 -26.62 5.50 1.80
N SER A 162 -26.06 6.16 2.82
CA SER A 162 -24.60 6.29 3.04
C SER A 162 -23.92 5.01 3.52
N GLN A 163 -24.67 4.01 4.00
CA GLN A 163 -24.12 2.76 4.52
C GLN A 163 -24.01 1.65 3.46
N TYR A 164 -24.70 1.77 2.33
CA TYR A 164 -24.67 0.74 1.28
C TYR A 164 -23.27 0.52 0.69
N ALA A 165 -22.49 1.58 0.48
CA ALA A 165 -21.11 1.45 -0.02
C ALA A 165 -20.22 0.66 0.96
N TYR A 166 -20.46 0.83 2.26
CA TYR A 166 -19.78 0.08 3.31
C TYR A 166 -20.26 -1.38 3.36
N LEU A 167 -21.57 -1.62 3.30
CA LEU A 167 -22.12 -2.99 3.28
C LEU A 167 -21.66 -3.77 2.06
N TYR A 168 -21.58 -3.12 0.89
CA TYR A 168 -20.99 -3.72 -0.30
C TYR A 168 -19.53 -4.09 -0.08
N ASP A 169 -18.72 -3.19 0.50
CA ASP A 169 -17.32 -3.47 0.82
C ASP A 169 -17.16 -4.65 1.80
N VAL A 170 -18.07 -4.78 2.78
CA VAL A 170 -18.13 -5.93 3.68
C VAL A 170 -18.48 -7.22 2.92
N VAL A 171 -19.51 -7.19 2.07
CA VAL A 171 -19.94 -8.35 1.27
C VAL A 171 -18.82 -8.79 0.32
N ASP A 172 -18.20 -7.86 -0.40
CA ASP A 172 -17.09 -8.12 -1.33
C ASP A 172 -15.88 -8.72 -0.60
N PHE A 173 -15.53 -8.18 0.57
CA PHE A 173 -14.48 -8.72 1.44
C PHE A 173 -14.76 -10.18 1.83
N ILE A 174 -15.99 -10.49 2.26
CA ILE A 174 -16.39 -11.85 2.66
C ILE A 174 -16.39 -12.82 1.46
N LYS A 175 -16.89 -12.37 0.29
CA LYS A 175 -16.91 -13.18 -0.94
C LYS A 175 -15.50 -13.48 -1.44
N LYS A 176 -14.70 -12.44 -1.72
CA LYS A 176 -13.33 -12.59 -2.25
C LYS A 176 -12.37 -13.26 -1.28
N GLY A 177 -12.58 -13.03 0.02
CA GLY A 177 -11.80 -13.68 1.07
C GLY A 177 -12.17 -15.16 1.28
N ASN A 178 -13.17 -15.67 0.56
CA ASN A 178 -13.72 -17.02 0.71
C ASN A 178 -14.19 -17.33 2.15
N ILE A 179 -14.49 -16.29 2.94
CA ILE A 179 -14.83 -16.39 4.36
C ILE A 179 -16.20 -17.06 4.54
N HIS A 180 -17.13 -16.81 3.62
CA HIS A 180 -18.46 -17.40 3.64
C HIS A 180 -18.47 -18.93 3.60
N PHE A 181 -17.42 -19.59 3.06
CA PHE A 181 -17.31 -21.05 3.06
C PHE A 181 -17.00 -21.64 4.44
N SER A 182 -16.43 -20.86 5.35
CA SER A 182 -16.13 -21.28 6.73
C SER A 182 -17.17 -20.79 7.74
N MET A 183 -18.22 -20.11 7.28
CA MET A 183 -19.29 -19.64 8.16
C MET A 183 -20.20 -20.77 8.59
N GLU A 184 -20.69 -20.71 9.83
CA GLU A 184 -21.78 -21.57 10.27
C GLU A 184 -23.05 -21.34 9.42
N PRO A 185 -23.91 -22.35 9.24
CA PRO A 185 -25.10 -22.24 8.39
C PRO A 185 -26.00 -21.03 8.70
N GLN A 186 -26.14 -20.67 9.98
CA GLN A 186 -26.95 -19.54 10.39
C GLN A 186 -26.32 -18.19 10.00
N ALA A 187 -24.99 -18.06 10.15
CA ALA A 187 -24.28 -16.86 9.71
C ALA A 187 -24.30 -16.73 8.18
N LEU A 188 -24.20 -17.86 7.46
CA LEU A 188 -24.28 -17.91 6.01
C LEU A 188 -25.66 -17.45 5.50
N GLU A 189 -26.75 -17.82 6.16
CA GLU A 189 -28.10 -17.34 5.81
C GLU A 189 -28.20 -15.81 5.93
N VAL A 190 -27.72 -15.24 7.04
CA VAL A 190 -27.67 -13.78 7.25
C VAL A 190 -26.82 -13.11 6.16
N PHE A 191 -25.66 -13.68 5.86
CA PHE A 191 -24.78 -13.20 4.80
C PHE A 191 -25.42 -13.22 3.40
N GLN A 192 -26.15 -14.28 3.06
CA GLN A 192 -26.87 -14.40 1.79
C GLN A 192 -27.97 -13.35 1.67
N ARG A 193 -28.73 -13.12 2.75
CA ARG A 193 -29.74 -12.06 2.79
C ARG A 193 -29.11 -10.67 2.60
N LEU A 194 -28.01 -10.39 3.29
CA LEU A 194 -27.27 -9.14 3.14
C LEU A 194 -26.75 -8.97 1.69
N SER A 195 -26.19 -10.04 1.12
CA SER A 195 -25.68 -10.06 -0.26
C SER A 195 -26.79 -9.73 -1.26
N ASN A 196 -27.97 -10.34 -1.13
CA ASN A 196 -29.11 -10.08 -2.01
C ASN A 196 -29.59 -8.62 -1.91
N ILE A 197 -29.65 -8.05 -0.70
CA ILE A 197 -30.02 -6.64 -0.49
C ILE A 197 -29.04 -5.71 -1.22
N VAL A 198 -27.74 -5.98 -1.07
CA VAL A 198 -26.67 -5.20 -1.71
C VAL A 198 -26.73 -5.33 -3.23
N GLU A 199 -26.93 -6.54 -3.77
CA GLU A 199 -27.03 -6.79 -5.20
C GLU A 199 -28.23 -6.09 -5.82
N GLN A 200 -29.41 -6.16 -5.18
CA GLN A 200 -30.60 -5.47 -5.64
C GLN A 200 -30.38 -3.95 -5.68
N TYR A 201 -29.82 -3.37 -4.62
CA TYR A 201 -29.55 -1.94 -4.56
C TYR A 201 -28.54 -1.49 -5.62
N ASN A 202 -27.50 -2.28 -5.86
CA ASN A 202 -26.51 -2.01 -6.91
C ASN A 202 -27.13 -2.05 -8.32
N GLY A 203 -27.98 -3.04 -8.61
CA GLY A 203 -28.72 -3.10 -9.87
C GLY A 203 -29.58 -1.87 -10.11
N GLU A 204 -30.26 -1.38 -9.08
CA GLU A 204 -31.01 -0.11 -9.14
C GLU A 204 -30.11 1.11 -9.38
N LEU A 205 -28.94 1.16 -8.75
CA LEU A 205 -27.98 2.25 -8.96
C LEU A 205 -27.42 2.27 -10.39
N ILE A 206 -27.11 1.11 -10.97
CA ILE A 206 -26.67 1.03 -12.37
C ILE A 206 -27.78 1.51 -13.31
N LYS A 207 -29.02 1.07 -13.11
CA LYS A 207 -30.18 1.55 -13.90
C LYS A 207 -30.29 3.06 -13.84
N LYS A 208 -30.16 3.63 -12.64
CA LYS A 208 -30.16 5.10 -12.44
C LYS A 208 -28.96 5.76 -13.13
N TYR A 209 -27.77 5.15 -13.10
CA TYR A 209 -26.57 5.69 -13.73
C TYR A 209 -26.72 5.80 -15.26
N ASN A 210 -27.20 4.74 -15.90
CA ASN A 210 -27.40 4.72 -17.36
C ASN A 210 -28.47 5.71 -17.82
N ASN A 211 -29.50 5.96 -17.00
CA ASN A 211 -30.66 6.77 -17.35
C ASN A 211 -30.53 8.27 -17.01
N ASN A 212 -29.46 8.71 -16.33
CA ASN A 212 -29.40 10.04 -15.70
C ASN A 212 -28.18 10.87 -16.11
N SER A 213 -28.35 12.19 -16.20
CA SER A 213 -27.29 13.20 -16.36
C SER A 213 -26.53 13.51 -15.05
N ALA A 214 -27.07 13.13 -13.88
CA ALA A 214 -26.46 13.29 -12.55
C ALA A 214 -25.43 12.17 -12.20
N ARG A 215 -24.68 11.69 -13.20
CA ARG A 215 -23.75 10.55 -13.11
C ARG A 215 -22.77 10.67 -11.93
N ILE A 216 -22.21 11.84 -11.67
CA ILE A 216 -21.23 12.09 -10.60
C ILE A 216 -21.78 11.74 -9.19
N SER A 217 -23.05 12.04 -8.92
CA SER A 217 -23.64 11.74 -7.61
C SER A 217 -23.92 10.24 -7.44
N LEU A 218 -24.20 9.54 -8.53
CA LEU A 218 -24.44 8.10 -8.52
C LEU A 218 -23.13 7.32 -8.46
N VAL A 219 -22.09 7.80 -9.14
CA VAL A 219 -20.71 7.32 -9.03
C VAL A 219 -20.27 7.23 -7.57
N LYS A 220 -20.52 8.25 -6.74
CA LYS A 220 -20.21 8.22 -5.30
C LYS A 220 -20.84 7.04 -4.54
N LYS A 221 -21.98 6.56 -5.01
CA LYS A 221 -22.72 5.45 -4.41
C LYS A 221 -22.28 4.08 -4.96
N LEU A 222 -21.66 4.06 -6.14
CA LEU A 222 -21.20 2.86 -6.85
C LEU A 222 -19.72 2.52 -6.56
N VAL A 223 -18.93 3.48 -6.09
CA VAL A 223 -17.53 3.24 -5.71
C VAL A 223 -17.43 2.60 -4.33
N THR A 224 -16.34 1.85 -4.12
CA THR A 224 -16.03 1.24 -2.82
C THR A 224 -15.90 2.30 -1.74
N TYR A 225 -16.20 1.93 -0.50
CA TYR A 225 -16.14 2.82 0.67
C TYR A 225 -14.80 3.58 0.76
N GLY A 226 -13.67 2.91 0.45
CA GLY A 226 -12.35 3.55 0.42
C GLY A 226 -12.19 4.63 -0.66
N CYS A 227 -12.88 4.51 -1.79
CA CYS A 227 -12.82 5.46 -2.91
C CYS A 227 -13.81 6.63 -2.77
N GLY A 228 -14.88 6.47 -1.97
CA GLY A 228 -15.94 7.47 -1.83
C GLY A 228 -15.46 8.84 -1.31
N LYS A 229 -14.49 8.84 -0.39
CA LYS A 229 -13.86 10.06 0.17
C LYS A 229 -13.12 10.89 -0.88
N LEU A 230 -12.76 10.29 -2.02
CA LEU A 230 -11.87 10.89 -3.02
C LEU A 230 -12.64 11.69 -4.10
N ILE A 231 -13.95 11.45 -4.25
CA ILE A 231 -14.81 12.19 -5.20
C ILE A 231 -15.23 13.57 -4.64
N GLU A 232 -14.86 13.89 -3.40
CA GLU A 232 -15.11 15.20 -2.80
C GLU A 232 -14.16 16.30 -3.32
N GLU A 233 -13.03 15.91 -3.92
CA GLU A 233 -12.11 16.83 -4.58
C GLU A 233 -12.68 17.21 -5.97
N GLY A 234 -13.06 18.48 -6.14
CA GLY A 234 -13.81 18.97 -7.31
C GLY A 234 -13.16 18.71 -8.67
N THR A 235 -11.87 18.34 -8.71
CA THR A 235 -11.07 17.97 -9.88
C THR A 235 -11.39 16.58 -10.43
N PHE A 236 -11.88 15.64 -9.61
CA PHE A 236 -12.16 14.26 -10.05
C PHE A 236 -13.33 14.18 -11.06
N LYS A 237 -14.21 15.19 -11.09
CA LYS A 237 -15.35 15.29 -12.01
C LYS A 237 -14.94 15.25 -13.49
N ILE A 238 -13.74 15.71 -13.83
CA ILE A 238 -13.23 15.69 -15.22
C ILE A 238 -12.96 14.24 -15.65
N TYR A 239 -12.37 13.44 -14.77
CA TYR A 239 -12.02 12.03 -15.05
C TYR A 239 -13.25 11.12 -15.13
N ILE A 240 -14.32 11.43 -14.37
CA ILE A 240 -15.60 10.70 -14.46
C ILE A 240 -16.20 10.77 -15.87
N LYS A 241 -15.92 11.82 -16.67
CA LYS A 241 -16.41 11.90 -18.05
C LYS A 241 -15.82 10.82 -18.97
N SER A 242 -14.71 10.19 -18.56
CA SER A 242 -14.05 9.13 -19.32
C SER A 242 -14.58 7.72 -19.00
N LEU A 243 -15.53 7.58 -18.05
CA LEU A 243 -16.23 6.31 -17.82
C LEU A 243 -17.05 5.93 -19.04
N LYS A 244 -17.25 4.62 -19.22
CA LYS A 244 -18.16 4.14 -20.26
C LYS A 244 -19.56 4.68 -20.01
N ASP A 245 -20.27 4.93 -21.10
CA ASP A 245 -21.60 5.53 -21.05
C ASP A 245 -22.70 4.56 -20.59
N HIS A 246 -22.42 3.25 -20.59
CA HIS A 246 -23.43 2.21 -20.32
C HIS A 246 -22.80 1.00 -19.62
N TYR A 247 -23.42 0.53 -18.53
CA TYR A 247 -23.08 -0.71 -17.80
C TYR A 247 -24.36 -1.54 -17.62
N ASN A 248 -24.33 -2.86 -17.75
CA ASN A 248 -25.48 -3.69 -17.40
C ASN A 248 -25.55 -3.96 -15.87
N GLU A 249 -26.65 -4.54 -15.37
CA GLU A 249 -26.83 -4.83 -13.92
C GLU A 249 -25.78 -5.77 -13.33
N GLU A 250 -25.15 -6.60 -14.15
CA GLU A 250 -24.13 -7.58 -13.77
C GLU A 250 -22.70 -7.01 -13.88
N ASP A 251 -22.52 -5.87 -14.57
CA ASP A 251 -21.22 -5.24 -14.86
C ASP A 251 -20.63 -4.46 -13.66
N MET A 252 -21.16 -4.61 -12.45
CA MET A 252 -20.66 -3.91 -11.25
C MET A 252 -19.14 -4.06 -11.07
N ASP A 253 -18.61 -5.27 -11.31
CA ASP A 253 -17.18 -5.52 -11.24
C ASP A 253 -16.40 -4.79 -12.33
N GLN A 254 -16.97 -4.67 -13.53
CA GLN A 254 -16.34 -3.93 -14.63
C GLN A 254 -16.36 -2.42 -14.35
N LEU A 255 -17.47 -1.91 -13.85
CA LEU A 255 -17.61 -0.52 -13.43
C LEU A 255 -16.59 -0.19 -12.33
N ARG A 256 -16.43 -1.06 -11.32
CA ARG A 256 -15.43 -0.89 -10.26
C ARG A 256 -14.01 -0.87 -10.83
N ARG A 257 -13.67 -1.81 -11.73
CA ARG A 257 -12.36 -1.81 -12.39
C ARG A 257 -12.11 -0.50 -13.13
N ASP A 258 -13.09 -0.03 -13.90
CA ASP A 258 -13.00 1.24 -14.62
C ASP A 258 -12.81 2.43 -13.64
N PHE A 259 -13.43 2.39 -12.44
CA PHE A 259 -13.22 3.39 -11.39
C PHE A 259 -11.84 3.34 -10.74
N GLU A 260 -11.37 2.16 -10.36
CA GLU A 260 -10.02 1.96 -9.79
C GLU A 260 -8.96 2.47 -10.76
N GLU A 261 -9.13 2.20 -12.06
CA GLU A 261 -8.30 2.71 -13.14
C GLU A 261 -8.27 4.25 -13.19
N LEU A 262 -9.45 4.87 -13.16
CA LEU A 262 -9.57 6.32 -13.16
C LEU A 262 -9.01 6.95 -11.90
N PHE A 263 -9.13 6.27 -10.76
CA PHE A 263 -8.58 6.73 -9.49
C PHE A 263 -7.04 6.73 -9.49
N VAL A 264 -6.41 5.64 -9.95
CA VAL A 264 -4.95 5.58 -10.07
C VAL A 264 -4.44 6.63 -11.05
N LEU A 265 -5.12 6.81 -12.19
CA LEU A 265 -4.84 7.88 -13.15
C LEU A 265 -4.94 9.28 -12.51
N TYR A 266 -5.99 9.52 -11.73
CA TYR A 266 -6.14 10.76 -10.98
C TYR A 266 -4.97 10.99 -10.02
N LYS A 267 -4.62 9.98 -9.21
CA LYS A 267 -3.52 10.07 -8.23
C LYS A 267 -2.17 10.27 -8.90
N MET A 268 -1.89 9.59 -10.01
CA MET A 268 -0.70 9.82 -10.80
C MET A 268 -0.64 11.27 -11.32
N ASN A 269 -1.76 11.81 -11.82
CA ASN A 269 -1.81 13.17 -12.34
C ASN A 269 -1.76 14.25 -11.23
N SER A 270 -2.19 13.93 -10.01
CA SER A 270 -2.16 14.85 -8.86
C SER A 270 -0.91 14.74 -7.99
N ALA A 271 -0.17 13.62 -8.02
CA ALA A 271 0.98 13.32 -7.14
C ALA A 271 2.02 14.43 -6.97
N ASP A 272 2.21 14.94 -5.76
CA ASP A 272 3.03 16.13 -5.50
C ASP A 272 4.52 15.84 -5.35
N SER A 273 4.90 14.57 -5.15
CA SER A 273 6.29 14.12 -5.11
C SER A 273 6.59 13.08 -6.19
N PHE A 274 7.89 12.88 -6.44
CA PHE A 274 8.35 11.82 -7.33
C PHE A 274 8.00 10.44 -6.77
N GLU A 275 8.13 10.25 -5.46
CA GLU A 275 7.88 8.98 -4.78
C GLU A 275 6.40 8.57 -4.88
N GLU A 276 5.49 9.53 -4.68
CA GLU A 276 4.05 9.30 -4.85
C GLU A 276 3.71 9.00 -6.31
N PHE A 277 4.29 9.74 -7.25
CA PHE A 277 4.11 9.48 -8.68
C PHE A 277 4.63 8.10 -9.08
N TYR A 278 5.81 7.72 -8.61
CA TYR A 278 6.43 6.42 -8.86
C TYR A 278 5.55 5.28 -8.38
N TYR A 279 5.04 5.39 -7.16
CA TYR A 279 4.16 4.37 -6.57
C TYR A 279 2.85 4.22 -7.35
N ASN A 280 2.20 5.33 -7.72
CA ASN A 280 0.97 5.29 -8.52
C ASN A 280 1.21 4.73 -9.92
N LEU A 281 2.33 5.10 -10.55
CA LEU A 281 2.75 4.58 -11.86
C LEU A 281 3.02 3.08 -11.79
N TYR A 282 3.70 2.61 -10.75
CA TYR A 282 3.99 1.20 -10.51
C TYR A 282 2.70 0.36 -10.47
N ILE A 283 1.70 0.77 -9.68
CA ILE A 283 0.39 0.09 -9.60
C ILE A 283 -0.30 0.06 -10.96
N MET A 284 -0.24 1.16 -11.71
CA MET A 284 -0.85 1.23 -13.04
C MET A 284 -0.15 0.32 -14.05
N ALA A 285 1.18 0.26 -14.00
CA ALA A 285 2.00 -0.55 -14.89
C ALA A 285 1.80 -2.05 -14.69
N GLU A 286 1.56 -2.50 -13.46
CA GLU A 286 1.23 -3.91 -13.16
C GLU A 286 0.07 -4.44 -14.02
N LYS A 287 -0.91 -3.59 -14.33
CA LYS A 287 -2.09 -3.98 -15.10
C LYS A 287 -1.97 -3.72 -16.60
N TYR A 288 -1.21 -2.71 -17.02
CA TYR A 288 -1.26 -2.20 -18.41
C TYR A 288 0.06 -2.11 -19.15
N ALA A 289 1.17 -2.27 -18.46
CA ALA A 289 2.50 -2.21 -19.04
C ALA A 289 3.38 -3.28 -18.38
N PRO A 290 3.08 -4.58 -18.58
CA PRO A 290 3.82 -5.67 -17.94
C PRO A 290 5.32 -5.64 -18.31
N ASP A 291 5.68 -5.13 -19.49
CA ASP A 291 7.09 -4.98 -19.89
C ASP A 291 7.86 -4.00 -18.99
N PHE A 292 7.20 -2.96 -18.48
CA PHE A 292 7.78 -2.09 -17.46
C PHE A 292 8.00 -2.85 -16.14
N MET A 293 7.13 -3.81 -15.81
CA MET A 293 7.28 -4.63 -14.60
C MET A 293 8.44 -5.62 -14.68
N ALA A 294 8.75 -6.08 -15.89
CA ALA A 294 9.89 -6.95 -16.17
C ALA A 294 11.25 -6.23 -16.01
N LEU A 295 11.27 -4.89 -16.06
CA LEU A 295 12.47 -4.11 -15.81
C LEU A 295 12.95 -4.26 -14.35
N ASN A 296 14.25 -4.11 -14.13
CA ASN A 296 14.77 -3.97 -12.78
C ASN A 296 14.37 -2.60 -12.16
N GLU A 297 14.43 -2.50 -10.83
CA GLU A 297 14.03 -1.29 -10.09
C GLU A 297 14.80 -0.02 -10.48
N TYR A 298 16.05 -0.14 -10.94
CA TYR A 298 16.81 1.00 -11.40
C TYR A 298 16.17 1.61 -12.66
N TYR A 299 15.85 0.77 -13.65
CA TYR A 299 15.24 1.23 -14.90
C TYR A 299 13.80 1.71 -14.71
N LYS A 300 13.02 1.06 -13.83
CA LYS A 300 11.69 1.56 -13.46
C LYS A 300 11.74 2.98 -12.91
N LYS A 301 12.66 3.24 -11.96
CA LYS A 301 12.85 4.59 -11.41
C LYS A 301 13.36 5.58 -12.45
N TYR A 302 14.22 5.15 -13.36
CA TYR A 302 14.71 6.00 -14.46
C TYR A 302 13.56 6.45 -15.38
N VAL A 303 12.76 5.51 -15.89
CA VAL A 303 11.60 5.78 -16.74
C VAL A 303 10.59 6.67 -16.02
N ALA A 304 10.23 6.33 -14.78
CA ALA A 304 9.30 7.12 -13.99
C ALA A 304 9.79 8.54 -13.74
N LYS A 305 11.09 8.74 -13.49
CA LYS A 305 11.69 10.06 -13.25
C LYS A 305 11.63 10.92 -14.51
N ASN A 306 11.84 10.33 -15.68
CA ASN A 306 11.69 11.04 -16.96
C ASN A 306 10.22 11.42 -17.21
N MET A 307 9.28 10.51 -16.97
CA MET A 307 7.84 10.79 -17.09
C MET A 307 7.37 11.88 -16.11
N TYR A 308 7.85 11.84 -14.88
CA TYR A 308 7.52 12.84 -13.86
C TYR A 308 8.00 14.24 -14.26
N LYS A 309 9.23 14.35 -14.79
CA LYS A 309 9.81 15.62 -15.27
C LYS A 309 9.08 16.20 -16.48
N ASN A 310 8.56 15.35 -17.37
CA ASN A 310 7.93 15.77 -18.63
C ASN A 310 6.46 16.20 -18.50
N GLY A 311 5.90 16.21 -17.28
CA GLY A 311 4.61 16.82 -16.98
C GLY A 311 3.48 15.81 -16.74
N LYS A 312 3.10 15.66 -15.47
CA LYS A 312 2.06 14.74 -14.98
C LYS A 312 0.61 15.07 -15.37
N LYS A 313 0.31 16.15 -16.12
CA LYS A 313 -1.01 16.81 -16.00
C LYS A 313 -2.15 16.28 -16.88
N SER A 314 -1.98 15.21 -17.64
CA SER A 314 -3.05 14.78 -18.57
C SER A 314 -2.89 13.35 -19.08
N TYR A 315 -2.42 12.43 -18.25
CA TYR A 315 -2.32 11.04 -18.68
C TYR A 315 -3.71 10.38 -18.66
N ASP A 316 -4.08 9.82 -19.81
CA ASP A 316 -5.09 8.77 -19.93
C ASP A 316 -4.40 7.40 -20.06
N LYS A 317 -5.16 6.30 -19.99
CA LYS A 317 -4.64 4.93 -20.05
C LYS A 317 -3.82 4.64 -21.32
N ASN A 318 -4.29 5.06 -22.49
CA ASN A 318 -3.60 4.79 -23.76
C ASN A 318 -2.32 5.62 -23.85
N SER A 319 -2.39 6.89 -23.45
CA SER A 319 -1.25 7.80 -23.39
C SER A 319 -0.19 7.29 -22.40
N PHE A 320 -0.62 6.78 -21.23
CA PHE A 320 0.24 6.13 -20.25
C PHE A 320 0.99 4.93 -20.85
N CYS A 321 0.26 3.94 -21.41
CA CYS A 321 0.88 2.75 -22.01
C CYS A 321 1.89 3.15 -23.10
N LYS A 322 1.50 4.07 -23.99
CA LYS A 322 2.37 4.54 -25.07
C LYS A 322 3.66 5.17 -24.55
N ILE A 323 3.57 6.05 -23.55
CA ILE A 323 4.76 6.72 -23.00
C ILE A 323 5.64 5.73 -22.26
N VAL A 324 5.05 4.82 -21.47
CA VAL A 324 5.81 3.77 -20.79
C VAL A 324 6.54 2.91 -21.83
N SER A 325 5.84 2.38 -22.84
CA SER A 325 6.43 1.57 -23.92
C SER A 325 7.54 2.31 -24.65
N GLN A 326 7.35 3.58 -25.03
CA GLN A 326 8.40 4.40 -25.66
C GLN A 326 9.65 4.54 -24.79
N ASN A 327 9.47 4.71 -23.48
CA ASN A 327 10.60 4.83 -22.57
C ASN A 327 11.26 3.45 -22.29
N VAL A 328 10.49 2.36 -22.27
CA VAL A 328 11.02 0.99 -22.17
C VAL A 328 11.85 0.64 -23.41
N GLU A 329 11.32 0.89 -24.61
CA GLU A 329 12.05 0.70 -25.87
C GLU A 329 13.35 1.52 -25.90
N SER A 330 13.33 2.76 -25.38
CA SER A 330 14.55 3.58 -25.27
C SER A 330 15.60 3.04 -24.30
N VAL A 331 15.20 2.18 -23.36
CA VAL A 331 16.08 1.50 -22.41
C VAL A 331 16.65 0.21 -23.02
N GLU A 332 15.91 -0.49 -23.88
CA GLU A 332 16.37 -1.71 -24.56
C GLU A 332 17.49 -1.48 -25.59
N PHE A 333 17.78 -0.23 -25.96
CA PHE A 333 18.86 0.12 -26.90
C PHE A 333 20.17 0.58 -26.26
N ASN A 334 20.32 0.48 -24.93
CA ASN A 334 21.56 0.82 -24.22
C ASN A 334 22.16 -0.40 -23.49
N THR A 335 22.13 -1.56 -24.14
CA THR A 335 22.82 -2.78 -23.68
C THR A 335 24.35 -2.71 -23.80
N ASP A 336 24.90 -1.62 -24.36
CA ASP A 336 26.34 -1.32 -24.36
C ASP A 336 26.71 -0.23 -23.34
N PHE A 337 26.40 -0.44 -22.06
CA PHE A 337 27.12 0.26 -21.01
C PHE A 337 28.08 -0.69 -20.31
N THR A 338 29.35 -0.60 -20.74
CA THR A 338 30.48 -0.96 -19.89
C THR A 338 30.33 -0.18 -18.59
N VAL A 339 30.18 -0.91 -17.48
CA VAL A 339 30.26 -0.36 -16.12
C VAL A 339 31.69 0.16 -15.94
N LEU A 340 31.93 1.42 -16.27
CA LEU A 340 33.08 2.16 -15.76
C LEU A 340 32.74 2.56 -14.33
N TYR A 341 33.30 1.80 -13.38
CA TYR A 341 33.42 2.26 -12.01
C TYR A 341 34.21 3.59 -12.02
N LEU A 342 33.58 4.68 -11.61
CA LEU A 342 34.25 5.92 -11.20
C LEU A 342 34.08 6.09 -9.69
#